data_AF-A0A8J6I1P7-F1
#
_entry.id   AF-A0A8J6I1P7-F1
#
_cell.length_a   1.000
_cell.length_b   1.000
_cell.length_c   1.000
_cell.angle_alpha   90.00
_cell.angle_beta   90.00
_cell.angle_gamma   90.00
#
_symmetry.space_group_name_H-M   'P 1'
#
loop_
_entity.id
_entity.type
_entity.pdbx_description
1 polymer ?
#
loop_
_entity_poly.entity_id
_entity_poly.type
_entity_poly.pdbx_seq_one_letter_code
_entity_poly.pdbx_strand_id
1 'polypeptide(L)'
;MAKEEFLFRVCSSSRTRPRNDAGFTLLEVLMALTLTGMVMLAALSLLRNTYGLWQRNFSDDASTRAARLLTINVRRIVDRAYYYPYLDGKIEHLRGTDDGFDLPVVTERNGIQREGLYFAEGQIVIRQYDTAQPNEVREELLLEKVAAAKFTYLQADRGVWVDYWDDRDYPRLIRLEISLRAEDTAGGEKRVPPLVVSIPVGMECRFQ
;
A
#
# COMPACT_ATOMS: atom_id res chain seq x y z
N MET A 1 67.09 75.54 55.41
CA MET A 1 66.17 75.92 54.31
C MET A 1 65.30 74.71 54.04
N ALA A 2 64.02 74.78 54.42
CA ALA A 2 63.14 73.62 54.60
C ALA A 2 62.71 72.98 53.26
N LYS A 3 62.71 71.64 53.24
CA LYS A 3 62.26 70.79 52.12
C LYS A 3 61.10 69.89 52.62
N GLU A 4 60.04 69.87 51.82
CA GLU A 4 59.11 68.78 51.50
C GLU A 4 58.59 67.84 52.60
N GLU A 5 57.27 67.74 52.73
CA GLU A 5 56.50 66.57 52.27
C GLU A 5 54.98 66.83 52.38
N PHE A 6 54.31 66.86 51.22
CA PHE A 6 52.87 67.00 51.07
C PHE A 6 52.30 65.59 50.81
N LEU A 7 51.78 64.93 51.85
CA LEU A 7 51.02 63.70 51.71
C LEU A 7 49.54 64.04 51.44
N PHE A 8 49.14 64.08 50.16
CA PHE A 8 47.73 64.01 49.81
C PHE A 8 47.41 62.67 49.14
N ARG A 9 46.57 61.93 49.85
CA ARG A 9 46.09 60.58 49.60
C ARG A 9 45.28 60.54 48.29
N VAL A 10 45.75 59.83 47.28
CA VAL A 10 44.93 59.49 46.11
C VAL A 10 43.91 58.46 46.55
N CYS A 11 42.65 58.88 46.68
CA CYS A 11 41.54 57.98 46.94
C CYS A 11 41.05 57.42 45.59
N SER A 12 41.20 56.10 45.39
CA SER A 12 40.69 55.39 44.24
C SER A 12 39.16 55.25 44.32
N SER A 13 38.43 55.84 43.38
CA SER A 13 37.00 55.59 43.22
C SER A 13 36.79 54.38 42.33
N SER A 14 36.49 53.24 42.94
CA SER A 14 35.89 52.08 42.27
C SER A 14 34.46 52.45 41.86
N ARG A 15 34.19 52.54 40.55
CA ARG A 15 32.81 52.57 40.04
C ARG A 15 32.19 51.19 40.22
N THR A 16 31.42 51.01 41.28
CA THR A 16 30.44 49.94 41.37
C THR A 16 29.33 50.21 40.35
N ARG A 17 29.14 49.31 39.38
CA ARG A 17 27.92 49.31 38.55
C ARG A 17 26.74 49.05 39.49
N PRO A 18 25.63 49.80 39.42
CA PRO A 18 24.43 49.42 40.14
C PRO A 18 23.99 48.04 39.62
N ARG A 19 23.86 47.07 40.53
CA ARG A 19 23.07 45.87 40.28
C ARG A 19 21.63 46.35 40.17
N ASN A 20 21.06 46.25 38.96
CA ASN A 20 19.61 46.24 38.83
C ASN A 20 19.12 44.93 39.45
N ASP A 21 18.91 44.92 40.76
CA ASP A 21 18.06 43.90 41.41
C ASP A 21 16.61 44.24 41.02
N ALA A 22 16.27 43.97 39.75
CA ALA A 22 14.92 44.07 39.25
C ALA A 22 14.16 42.82 39.73
N GLY A 23 13.36 42.98 40.77
CA GLY A 23 12.32 41.98 41.09
C GLY A 23 11.38 41.84 39.90
N PHE A 24 10.94 40.62 39.61
CA PHE A 24 9.98 40.38 38.54
C PHE A 24 8.70 41.19 38.81
N THR A 25 8.28 41.98 37.82
CA THR A 25 6.99 42.66 37.93
C THR A 25 5.88 41.64 37.81
N LEU A 26 4.80 41.79 38.60
CA LEU A 26 3.62 40.93 38.50
C LEU A 26 3.10 40.83 37.04
N LEU A 27 3.20 41.95 36.30
CA LEU A 27 2.82 42.04 34.90
C LEU A 27 3.65 41.11 34.01
N GLU A 28 4.96 41.04 34.21
CA GLU A 28 5.87 40.20 33.43
C GLU A 28 5.57 38.72 33.65
N VAL A 29 5.30 38.32 34.90
CA VAL A 29 4.92 36.94 35.22
C VAL A 29 3.57 36.58 34.60
N LEU A 30 2.60 37.50 34.65
CA LEU A 30 1.29 37.29 33.99
C LEU A 30 1.44 37.19 32.47
N MET A 31 2.24 38.06 31.86
CA MET A 31 2.48 38.03 30.42
C MET A 31 3.19 36.74 30.00
N ALA A 32 4.23 36.32 30.74
CA ALA A 32 4.93 35.07 30.48
C ALA A 32 3.99 33.85 30.56
N LEU A 33 3.16 33.77 31.60
CA LEU A 33 2.20 32.67 31.74
C LEU A 33 1.16 32.64 30.61
N THR A 34 0.66 33.80 30.18
CA THR A 34 -0.29 33.85 29.05
C THR A 34 0.35 33.41 27.73
N LEU A 35 1.59 33.83 27.48
CA LEU A 35 2.34 33.42 26.29
C LEU A 35 2.67 31.94 26.31
N THR A 36 3.13 31.41 27.45
CA THR A 36 3.39 29.97 27.62
C THR A 36 2.11 29.15 27.43
N GLY A 37 0.98 29.61 27.99
CA GLY A 37 -0.31 28.97 27.80
C GLY A 37 -0.75 28.91 26.33
N MET A 38 -0.61 30.02 25.60
CA MET A 38 -0.92 30.06 24.17
C MET A 38 -0.01 29.14 23.36
N VAL A 39 1.29 29.13 23.63
CA VAL A 39 2.25 28.24 22.96
C VAL A 39 1.93 26.78 23.24
N MET A 40 1.59 26.43 24.48
CA MET A 40 1.23 25.07 24.88
C MET A 40 -0.05 24.60 24.16
N LEU A 41 -1.07 25.46 24.06
CA LEU A 41 -2.32 25.14 23.36
C LEU A 41 -2.09 24.96 21.85
N ALA A 42 -1.24 25.81 21.24
CA ALA A 42 -0.87 25.66 19.83
C ALA A 42 -0.13 24.32 19.60
N ALA A 43 0.81 23.96 20.48
CA ALA A 43 1.53 22.69 20.41
C ALA A 43 0.60 21.48 20.57
N LEU A 44 -0.34 21.52 21.53
CA LEU A 44 -1.35 20.46 21.69
C LEU A 44 -2.27 20.34 20.47
N SER A 45 -2.66 21.46 19.85
CA SER A 45 -3.48 21.45 18.64
C SER A 45 -2.76 20.76 17.49
N LEU A 46 -1.46 21.00 17.32
CA LEU A 46 -0.65 20.34 16.30
C LEU A 46 -0.55 18.83 16.58
N LEU A 47 -0.28 18.44 17.83
CA LEU A 47 -0.16 17.03 18.22
C LEU A 47 -1.47 16.25 18.02
N ARG A 48 -2.61 16.87 18.35
CA ARG A 48 -3.93 16.25 18.14
C ARG A 48 -4.25 16.08 16.66
N ASN A 49 -3.88 17.06 15.83
CA ASN A 49 -4.09 17.00 14.39
C ASN A 49 -3.20 15.96 13.71
N THR A 50 -1.93 15.86 14.12
CA THR A 50 -1.01 14.84 13.58
C THR A 50 -1.45 13.43 13.95
N TYR A 51 -1.94 13.22 15.18
CA TYR A 51 -2.48 11.93 15.61
C TYR A 51 -3.69 11.49 14.76
N GLY A 52 -4.63 12.41 14.49
CA GLY A 52 -5.79 12.12 13.65
C GLY A 52 -5.46 11.81 12.18
N LEU A 53 -4.44 12.46 11.61
CA LEU A 53 -3.95 12.16 10.27
C LEU A 53 -3.26 10.79 10.21
N TRP A 54 -2.48 10.45 11.23
CA TRP A 54 -1.78 9.17 11.31
C TRP A 54 -2.75 7.99 11.34
N GLN A 55 -3.84 8.11 12.12
CA GLN A 55 -4.88 7.08 12.21
C GLN A 55 -5.65 6.86 10.90
N ARG A 56 -5.85 7.93 10.10
CA ARG A 56 -6.47 7.84 8.76
C ARG A 56 -5.55 7.22 7.71
N ASN A 57 -4.23 7.37 7.84
CA ASN A 57 -3.30 6.81 6.87
C ASN A 57 -3.13 5.29 7.01
N PHE A 58 -3.27 4.70 8.20
CA PHE A 58 -3.20 3.25 8.35
C PHE A 58 -4.34 2.50 7.66
N SER A 59 -5.54 3.06 7.63
CA SER A 59 -6.65 2.42 6.92
C SER A 59 -6.47 2.48 5.40
N ASP A 60 -5.64 3.38 4.86
CA ASP A 60 -5.27 3.46 3.44
C ASP A 60 -4.13 2.53 3.01
N ASP A 61 -3.34 2.04 3.96
CA ASP A 61 -2.26 1.09 3.68
C ASP A 61 -2.79 -0.28 3.22
N ALA A 62 -3.88 -0.77 3.81
CA ALA A 62 -4.41 -2.11 3.51
C ALA A 62 -4.83 -2.27 2.04
N SER A 63 -5.57 -1.31 1.48
CA SER A 63 -5.98 -1.33 0.07
C SER A 63 -4.79 -1.18 -0.88
N THR A 64 -3.84 -0.32 -0.54
CA THR A 64 -2.64 -0.09 -1.35
C THR A 64 -1.74 -1.32 -1.37
N ARG A 65 -1.55 -1.95 -0.21
CA ARG A 65 -0.83 -3.21 -0.05
C ARG A 65 -1.51 -4.34 -0.81
N ALA A 66 -2.83 -4.47 -0.70
CA ALA A 66 -3.60 -5.47 -1.43
C ALA A 66 -3.46 -5.30 -2.95
N ALA A 67 -3.61 -4.06 -3.45
CA ALA A 67 -3.40 -3.76 -4.87
C ALA A 67 -2.01 -4.19 -5.36
N ARG A 68 -0.97 -3.90 -4.57
CA ARG A 68 0.41 -4.27 -4.89
C ARG A 68 0.62 -5.79 -4.90
N LEU A 69 0.13 -6.49 -3.88
CA LEU A 69 0.24 -7.96 -3.78
C LEU A 69 -0.47 -8.66 -4.92
N LEU A 70 -1.68 -8.21 -5.26
CA LEU A 70 -2.43 -8.70 -6.42
C LEU A 70 -1.67 -8.44 -7.71
N THR A 71 -1.19 -7.21 -7.93
CA THR A 71 -0.46 -6.85 -9.15
C THR A 71 0.76 -7.74 -9.35
N ILE A 72 1.56 -7.95 -8.30
CA ILE A 72 2.77 -8.78 -8.38
C ILE A 72 2.41 -10.24 -8.69
N ASN A 73 1.42 -10.81 -8.00
CA ASN A 73 1.10 -12.23 -8.14
C ASN A 73 0.33 -12.54 -9.42
N VAL A 74 -0.66 -11.74 -9.79
CA VAL A 74 -1.40 -11.92 -11.04
C VAL A 74 -0.44 -11.80 -12.22
N ARG A 75 0.46 -10.80 -12.20
CA ARG A 75 1.46 -10.64 -13.25
C ARG A 75 2.44 -11.81 -13.31
N ARG A 76 2.92 -12.30 -12.16
CA ARG A 76 3.77 -13.50 -12.08
C ARG A 76 3.10 -14.73 -12.72
N ILE A 77 1.80 -14.94 -12.49
CA ILE A 77 1.06 -16.07 -13.06
C ILE A 77 0.92 -15.88 -14.57
N VAL A 78 0.46 -14.71 -15.00
CA VAL A 78 0.16 -14.41 -16.40
C VAL A 78 1.42 -14.34 -17.27
N ASP A 79 2.55 -13.88 -16.74
CA ASP A 79 3.84 -13.84 -17.45
C ASP A 79 4.41 -15.26 -17.70
N ARG A 80 3.98 -16.25 -16.89
CA ARG A 80 4.35 -17.66 -17.04
C ARG A 80 3.35 -18.46 -17.87
N ALA A 81 2.32 -17.81 -18.40
CA ALA A 81 1.30 -18.48 -19.20
C ALA A 81 1.91 -19.23 -20.37
N TYR A 82 1.52 -20.49 -20.52
CA TYR A 82 1.94 -21.34 -21.63
C TYR A 82 1.28 -20.86 -22.93
N TYR A 83 2.08 -20.49 -23.94
CA TYR A 83 1.59 -20.10 -25.26
C TYR A 83 1.31 -21.31 -26.16
N TYR A 84 0.12 -21.36 -26.76
CA TYR A 84 -0.22 -22.23 -27.87
C TYR A 84 -0.02 -21.49 -29.22
N PRO A 85 0.76 -22.02 -30.22
CA PRO A 85 0.46 -23.28 -30.90
C PRO A 85 1.38 -24.51 -30.64
N TYR A 86 1.24 -25.27 -29.53
CA TYR A 86 1.64 -26.72 -29.34
C TYR A 86 0.60 -27.75 -28.71
N LEU A 87 -0.72 -27.49 -28.61
CA LEU A 87 -1.95 -28.33 -28.69
C LEU A 87 -1.65 -29.59 -29.50
N ASP A 88 -1.24 -30.59 -28.75
CA ASP A 88 -1.75 -31.94 -28.95
C ASP A 88 -3.27 -32.04 -28.70
N GLY A 89 -3.97 -30.93 -28.37
CA GLY A 89 -5.36 -30.90 -27.91
C GLY A 89 -5.55 -31.47 -26.50
N LYS A 90 -4.44 -31.84 -25.84
CA LYS A 90 -4.44 -32.58 -24.57
C LYS A 90 -4.37 -31.69 -23.34
N ILE A 91 -3.97 -30.42 -23.50
CA ILE A 91 -3.84 -29.47 -22.39
C ILE A 91 -4.99 -28.47 -22.48
N GLU A 92 -5.78 -28.40 -21.43
CA GLU A 92 -6.90 -27.46 -21.33
C GLU A 92 -6.40 -26.01 -21.40
N HIS A 93 -7.14 -25.16 -22.10
CA HIS A 93 -6.89 -23.72 -22.21
C HIS A 93 -7.15 -22.99 -20.89
N LEU A 94 -6.98 -21.67 -20.89
CA LEU A 94 -7.33 -20.82 -19.73
C LEU A 94 -8.83 -20.92 -19.46
N ARG A 95 -9.19 -21.17 -18.20
CA ARG A 95 -10.57 -21.15 -17.73
C ARG A 95 -10.77 -19.99 -16.78
N GLY A 96 -11.91 -19.32 -16.91
CA GLY A 96 -12.26 -18.15 -16.13
C GLY A 96 -13.73 -18.17 -15.73
N THR A 97 -13.99 -17.85 -14.48
CA THR A 97 -15.33 -17.62 -13.92
C THR A 97 -15.34 -16.26 -13.22
N ASP A 98 -16.48 -15.84 -12.70
CA ASP A 98 -16.63 -14.62 -11.92
C ASP A 98 -15.85 -14.65 -10.60
N ASP A 99 -15.58 -15.85 -10.08
CA ASP A 99 -14.81 -16.10 -8.86
C ASP A 99 -13.31 -16.33 -9.07
N GLY A 100 -12.81 -16.49 -10.30
CA GLY A 100 -11.38 -16.73 -10.50
C GLY A 100 -10.99 -17.23 -11.88
N PHE A 101 -9.70 -17.42 -12.10
CA PHE A 101 -9.19 -18.02 -13.33
C PHE A 101 -8.04 -18.97 -13.04
N ASP A 102 -7.80 -19.89 -13.96
CA ASP A 102 -6.60 -20.71 -14.02
C ASP A 102 -6.14 -20.92 -15.45
N LEU A 103 -4.83 -21.04 -15.59
CA LEU A 103 -4.18 -21.22 -16.88
C LEU A 103 -2.99 -22.16 -16.77
N PRO A 104 -2.64 -22.88 -17.85
CA PRO A 104 -1.42 -23.65 -17.89
C PRO A 104 -0.21 -22.71 -17.83
N VAL A 105 0.72 -23.01 -16.93
CA VAL A 105 1.95 -22.26 -16.69
C VAL A 105 3.18 -23.14 -16.91
N VAL A 106 4.25 -22.55 -17.46
CA VAL A 106 5.56 -23.22 -17.56
C VAL A 106 6.25 -23.20 -16.21
N THR A 107 6.85 -24.34 -15.84
CA THR A 107 7.71 -24.48 -14.65
C THR A 107 9.18 -24.63 -15.04
N GLU A 108 10.10 -24.35 -14.11
CA GLU A 108 11.55 -24.40 -14.33
C GLU A 108 12.08 -25.78 -14.79
N ARG A 109 11.35 -26.87 -14.50
CA ARG A 109 11.73 -28.24 -14.88
C ARG A 109 11.14 -28.70 -16.23
N ASN A 110 10.70 -27.77 -17.09
CA ASN A 110 9.95 -28.06 -18.32
C ASN A 110 8.63 -28.82 -18.09
N GLY A 111 8.09 -28.79 -16.87
CA GLY A 111 6.75 -29.30 -16.57
C GLY A 111 5.68 -28.24 -16.84
N ILE A 112 4.45 -28.69 -17.15
CA ILE A 112 3.27 -27.83 -17.29
C ILE A 112 2.36 -28.11 -16.11
N GLN A 113 2.11 -27.06 -15.32
CA GLN A 113 1.16 -27.11 -14.21
C GLN A 113 0.03 -26.12 -14.50
N ARG A 114 -1.07 -26.24 -13.77
CA ARG A 114 -2.09 -25.20 -13.78
C ARG A 114 -1.90 -24.32 -12.55
N GLU A 115 -1.93 -23.02 -12.78
CA GLU A 115 -1.89 -22.03 -11.72
C GLU A 115 -2.96 -20.99 -11.96
N GLY A 116 -3.64 -20.58 -10.89
CA GLY A 116 -4.77 -19.69 -10.97
C GLY A 116 -4.97 -18.89 -9.70
N LEU A 117 -5.78 -17.84 -9.81
CA LEU A 117 -6.20 -17.00 -8.70
C LEU A 117 -7.71 -17.15 -8.51
N TYR A 118 -8.13 -17.39 -7.28
CA TYR A 118 -9.53 -17.62 -6.94
C TYR A 118 -9.95 -16.83 -5.71
N PHE A 119 -11.21 -16.44 -5.70
CA PHE A 119 -11.92 -15.95 -4.54
C PHE A 119 -12.70 -17.11 -3.91
N ALA A 120 -12.41 -17.41 -2.64
CA ALA A 120 -13.09 -18.44 -1.89
C ALA A 120 -13.15 -18.03 -0.42
N GLU A 121 -14.31 -18.20 0.21
CA GLU A 121 -14.47 -18.03 1.67
C GLU A 121 -14.01 -16.66 2.22
N GLY A 122 -14.14 -15.60 1.42
CA GLY A 122 -13.68 -14.26 1.81
C GLY A 122 -12.16 -14.08 1.75
N GLN A 123 -11.48 -14.91 0.96
CA GLN A 123 -10.04 -14.89 0.75
C GLN A 123 -9.72 -14.91 -0.75
N ILE A 124 -8.57 -14.36 -1.11
CA ILE A 124 -7.96 -14.59 -2.41
C ILE A 124 -6.85 -15.61 -2.23
N VAL A 125 -6.94 -16.70 -2.98
CA VAL A 125 -5.99 -17.81 -2.93
C VAL A 125 -5.40 -18.07 -4.32
N ILE A 126 -4.16 -18.50 -4.33
CA ILE A 126 -3.50 -19.05 -5.51
C ILE A 126 -3.64 -20.56 -5.43
N ARG A 127 -4.17 -21.17 -6.48
CA ARG A 127 -4.23 -22.64 -6.59
C ARG A 127 -3.22 -23.11 -7.62
N GLN A 128 -2.48 -24.15 -7.26
CA GLN A 128 -1.53 -24.82 -8.12
C GLN A 128 -1.83 -26.32 -8.11
N TYR A 129 -1.90 -26.93 -9.28
CA TYR A 129 -2.03 -28.38 -9.39
C TYR A 129 -1.33 -28.89 -10.63
N ASP A 130 -0.79 -30.10 -10.53
CA ASP A 130 -0.10 -30.74 -11.63
C ASP A 130 -1.12 -31.27 -12.64
N THR A 131 -0.91 -30.99 -13.93
CA THR A 131 -1.77 -31.53 -15.00
C THR A 131 -1.72 -33.06 -15.04
N ALA A 132 -0.59 -33.66 -14.65
CA ALA A 132 -0.43 -35.11 -14.57
C ALA A 132 -1.05 -35.73 -13.30
N GLN A 133 -1.19 -34.94 -12.23
CA GLN A 133 -1.73 -35.39 -10.93
C GLN A 133 -2.72 -34.34 -10.38
N PRO A 134 -3.91 -34.23 -10.97
CA PRO A 134 -4.86 -33.13 -10.67
C PRO A 134 -5.43 -33.17 -9.24
N ASN A 135 -5.26 -34.27 -8.50
CA ASN A 135 -5.77 -34.41 -7.14
C ASN A 135 -4.87 -33.76 -6.08
N GLU A 136 -3.63 -33.39 -6.43
CA GLU A 136 -2.72 -32.69 -5.51
C GLU A 136 -2.82 -31.19 -5.75
N VAL A 137 -3.79 -30.57 -5.07
CA VAL A 137 -4.00 -29.12 -5.12
C VAL A 137 -3.23 -28.46 -3.98
N ARG A 138 -2.29 -27.59 -4.34
CA ARG A 138 -1.62 -26.70 -3.42
C ARG A 138 -2.31 -25.35 -3.43
N GLU A 139 -2.73 -24.90 -2.25
CA GLU A 139 -3.32 -23.58 -2.07
C GLU A 139 -2.35 -22.67 -1.30
N GLU A 140 -2.22 -21.44 -1.77
CA GLU A 140 -1.46 -20.38 -1.11
C GLU A 140 -2.38 -19.18 -0.88
N LEU A 141 -2.51 -18.78 0.38
CA LEU A 141 -3.29 -17.62 0.77
C LEU A 141 -2.58 -16.32 0.37
N LEU A 142 -3.25 -15.49 -0.45
CA LEU A 142 -2.70 -14.22 -0.92
C LEU A 142 -3.29 -13.02 -0.17
N LEU A 143 -4.61 -13.00 0.03
CA LEU A 143 -5.29 -11.95 0.80
C LEU A 143 -6.40 -12.54 1.67
N GLU A 144 -6.50 -12.02 2.89
CA GLU A 144 -7.60 -12.30 3.81
C GLU A 144 -8.62 -11.16 3.83
N LYS A 145 -9.75 -11.40 4.48
CA LYS A 145 -10.78 -10.39 4.77
C LYS A 145 -11.31 -9.70 3.51
N VAL A 146 -11.40 -10.44 2.41
CA VAL A 146 -12.01 -9.97 1.17
C VAL A 146 -13.53 -10.05 1.30
N ALA A 147 -14.20 -8.93 1.14
CA ALA A 147 -15.66 -8.84 1.19
C ALA A 147 -16.28 -9.40 -0.10
N ALA A 148 -15.71 -8.99 -1.24
CA ALA A 148 -16.13 -9.42 -2.56
C ALA A 148 -14.95 -9.35 -3.54
N ALA A 149 -14.96 -10.23 -4.53
CA ALA A 149 -14.10 -10.17 -5.70
C ALA A 149 -14.92 -10.46 -6.94
N LYS A 150 -14.54 -9.84 -8.07
CA LYS A 150 -15.12 -10.13 -9.37
C LYS A 150 -14.03 -10.20 -10.42
N PHE A 151 -14.01 -11.29 -11.16
CA PHE A 151 -13.15 -11.51 -12.32
C PHE A 151 -13.97 -11.32 -13.60
N THR A 152 -13.38 -10.60 -14.56
CA THR A 152 -13.98 -10.38 -15.89
C THR A 152 -12.90 -10.41 -16.96
N TYR A 153 -13.31 -10.78 -18.17
CA TYR A 153 -12.41 -11.13 -19.27
C TYR A 153 -12.77 -10.35 -20.53
N LEU A 154 -11.78 -9.78 -21.20
CA LEU A 154 -12.00 -9.03 -22.44
C LEU A 154 -11.92 -9.94 -23.67
N GLN A 155 -13.05 -10.08 -24.37
CA GLN A 155 -13.11 -10.67 -25.70
C GLN A 155 -12.45 -9.74 -26.73
N ALA A 156 -11.36 -10.20 -27.35
CA ALA A 156 -10.55 -9.37 -28.26
C ALA A 156 -11.28 -9.02 -29.56
N ASP A 157 -12.06 -9.95 -30.09
CA ASP A 157 -12.83 -9.86 -31.33
C ASP A 157 -13.99 -8.85 -31.23
N ARG A 158 -14.70 -8.87 -30.09
CA ARG A 158 -15.89 -8.04 -29.86
C ARG A 158 -15.64 -6.80 -29.02
N GLY A 159 -14.53 -6.76 -28.27
CA GLY A 159 -14.25 -5.70 -27.30
C GLY A 159 -15.21 -5.71 -26.09
N VAL A 160 -15.85 -6.84 -25.81
CA VAL A 160 -16.86 -6.98 -24.75
C VAL A 160 -16.24 -7.67 -23.53
N TRP A 161 -16.58 -7.17 -22.34
CA TRP A 161 -16.23 -7.82 -21.08
C TRP A 161 -17.27 -8.88 -20.74
N VAL A 162 -16.80 -10.08 -20.39
CA VAL A 162 -17.63 -11.21 -19.99
C VAL A 162 -17.18 -11.73 -18.62
N ASP A 163 -18.12 -12.34 -17.89
CA ASP A 163 -17.90 -12.87 -16.54
C ASP A 163 -17.43 -14.35 -16.57
N TYR A 164 -17.27 -14.93 -17.76
CA TYR A 164 -16.87 -16.31 -17.96
C TYR A 164 -15.96 -16.44 -19.18
N TRP A 165 -14.96 -17.31 -19.10
CA TRP A 165 -14.04 -17.62 -20.19
C TRP A 165 -13.77 -19.12 -20.27
N ASP A 166 -14.06 -19.69 -21.43
CA ASP A 166 -13.75 -21.10 -21.76
C ASP A 166 -13.46 -21.24 -23.26
N ASP A 167 -12.85 -20.19 -23.82
CA ASP A 167 -12.48 -20.18 -25.23
C ASP A 167 -11.04 -20.65 -25.41
N ARG A 168 -10.74 -21.21 -26.58
CA ARG A 168 -9.40 -21.74 -26.89
C ARG A 168 -8.34 -20.65 -26.83
N ASP A 169 -8.70 -19.45 -27.29
CA ASP A 169 -7.84 -18.28 -27.26
C ASP A 169 -7.87 -17.61 -25.89
N TYR A 170 -6.75 -16.99 -25.51
CA TYR A 170 -6.67 -16.31 -24.23
C TYR A 170 -7.40 -14.96 -24.30
N PRO A 171 -8.04 -14.53 -23.20
CA PRO A 171 -8.63 -13.20 -23.14
C PRO A 171 -7.51 -12.16 -23.24
N ARG A 172 -7.80 -11.06 -23.93
CA ARG A 172 -6.79 -10.00 -24.13
C ARG A 172 -6.40 -9.34 -22.81
N LEU A 173 -7.39 -9.13 -21.95
CA LEU A 173 -7.23 -8.57 -20.62
C LEU A 173 -8.05 -9.38 -19.61
N ILE A 174 -7.50 -9.53 -18.41
CA ILE A 174 -8.23 -9.95 -17.22
C ILE A 174 -8.39 -8.71 -16.33
N ARG A 175 -9.59 -8.49 -15.82
CA ARG A 175 -9.89 -7.46 -14.82
C ARG A 175 -10.33 -8.13 -13.53
N LEU A 176 -9.73 -7.66 -12.44
CA LEU A 176 -10.03 -8.06 -11.07
C LEU A 176 -10.47 -6.83 -10.28
N GLU A 177 -11.69 -6.88 -9.77
CA GLU A 177 -12.26 -5.88 -8.87
C GLU A 177 -12.42 -6.53 -7.49
N ILE A 178 -11.85 -5.93 -6.44
CA ILE A 178 -12.00 -6.45 -5.08
C ILE A 178 -12.39 -5.37 -4.08
N SER A 179 -13.08 -5.81 -3.02
CA SER A 179 -13.39 -5.00 -1.84
C SER A 179 -12.92 -5.73 -0.60
N LEU A 180 -12.23 -5.03 0.30
CA LEU A 180 -11.77 -5.55 1.58
C LEU A 180 -12.79 -5.20 2.67
N ARG A 181 -12.97 -6.07 3.65
CA ARG A 181 -13.72 -5.75 4.87
C ARG A 181 -12.90 -4.76 5.69
N ALA A 182 -13.47 -3.60 6.02
CA ALA A 182 -12.80 -2.65 6.90
C ALA A 182 -12.70 -3.24 8.30
N GLU A 183 -11.57 -2.99 8.97
CA GLU A 183 -11.36 -3.38 10.36
C GLU A 183 -12.10 -2.47 11.36
N ASP A 184 -12.68 -1.37 10.87
CA ASP A 184 -13.35 -0.39 11.72
C ASP A 184 -14.76 -0.86 12.13
N THR A 185 -15.20 -0.45 13.33
CA THR A 185 -16.41 -0.97 14.02
C THR A 185 -17.73 -0.74 13.24
N ALA A 186 -17.67 0.02 12.15
CA ALA A 186 -18.81 0.34 11.28
C ALA A 186 -19.04 -0.66 10.12
N GLY A 187 -18.23 -1.72 10.01
CA GLY A 187 -18.46 -2.79 9.02
C GLY A 187 -18.40 -2.33 7.55
N GLY A 188 -17.69 -1.24 7.28
CA GLY A 188 -17.57 -0.70 5.93
C GLY A 188 -16.79 -1.63 4.99
N GLU A 189 -17.09 -1.57 3.70
CA GLU A 189 -16.25 -2.20 2.67
C GLU A 189 -15.34 -1.16 2.05
N LYS A 190 -14.06 -1.51 1.88
CA LYS A 190 -13.07 -0.67 1.23
C LYS A 190 -12.69 -1.23 -0.12
N ARG A 191 -13.04 -0.51 -1.19
CA ARG A 191 -12.68 -0.88 -2.57
C ARG A 191 -11.18 -0.70 -2.80
N VAL A 192 -10.59 -1.70 -3.44
CA VAL A 192 -9.22 -1.62 -3.96
C VAL A 192 -9.29 -1.12 -5.42
N PRO A 193 -8.30 -0.32 -5.89
CA PRO A 193 -8.24 0.04 -7.29
C PRO A 193 -8.30 -1.20 -8.19
N PRO A 194 -9.12 -1.17 -9.27
CA PRO A 194 -9.29 -2.32 -10.14
C PRO A 194 -7.96 -2.67 -10.83
N LEU A 195 -7.62 -3.94 -10.82
CA LEU A 195 -6.44 -4.45 -11.51
C LEU A 195 -6.85 -4.90 -12.91
N VAL A 196 -6.19 -4.37 -13.94
CA VAL A 196 -6.35 -4.82 -15.32
C VAL A 196 -4.99 -5.28 -15.83
N VAL A 197 -4.90 -6.55 -16.22
CA VAL A 197 -3.66 -7.16 -16.72
C VAL A 197 -3.86 -7.68 -18.13
N SER A 198 -2.85 -7.48 -18.97
CA SER A 198 -2.78 -8.14 -20.28
C SER A 198 -2.13 -9.50 -20.14
N ILE A 199 -2.63 -10.46 -20.91
CA ILE A 199 -1.95 -11.73 -21.06
C ILE A 199 -0.98 -11.60 -22.26
N PRO A 200 0.34 -11.78 -22.05
CA PRO A 200 1.34 -11.56 -23.10
C PRO A 200 1.27 -12.60 -24.22
N VAL A 201 0.59 -13.72 -23.97
CA VAL A 201 0.39 -14.80 -24.93
C VAL A 201 -0.93 -14.59 -25.69
N GLY A 202 -0.89 -14.62 -27.02
CA GLY A 202 -2.07 -14.42 -27.88
C GLY A 202 -2.30 -13.00 -28.40
N MET A 203 -1.38 -12.05 -28.20
CA MET A 203 -1.35 -10.88 -29.07
C MET A 203 -0.84 -11.33 -30.44
N GLU A 204 -1.71 -11.41 -31.44
CA GLU A 204 -1.26 -11.41 -32.83
C GLU A 204 -0.26 -10.24 -32.96
N CYS A 205 1.02 -10.56 -33.19
CA CYS A 205 1.94 -9.58 -33.70
C CYS A 205 1.38 -9.15 -35.06
N ARG A 206 0.63 -8.03 -35.08
CA ARG A 206 0.36 -7.30 -36.31
C ARG A 206 1.71 -6.81 -36.82
N PHE A 207 2.39 -7.65 -37.59
CA PHE A 207 3.43 -7.19 -38.48
C PHE A 207 2.74 -6.28 -39.50
N GLN A 208 3.05 -5.00 -39.40
CA GLN A 208 2.63 -3.96 -40.34
C GLN A 208 3.62 -3.92 -41.51
#